data_AF-A0A9D4HBT4-F1
#
_entry.id   AF-A0A9D4HBT4-F1
#
_cell.length_a   1.000
_cell.length_b   1.000
_cell.length_c   1.000
_cell.angle_alpha   90.00
_cell.angle_beta   90.00
_cell.angle_gamma   90.00
#
_symmetry.space_group_name_H-M   'P 1'
#
loop_
_entity.id
_entity.type
_entity.pdbx_description
1 polymer ?
#
loop_
_entity_poly.entity_id
_entity_poly.type
_entity_poly.pdbx_seq_one_letter_code
_entity_poly.pdbx_strand_id
1 'polypeptide(L)'
;DIDEGRIQYVLFKGDNATSDSFFFKVIDKDGRALENQPFQLQWCWVSFLDDRIRGNETQEVIEVTVLRTGYLGHTSAVTLDITEGSASLGQDLSRQFMKQVTFSPGQSERQWRVALRDDTIFEREETVTLHLTDPQGALLRDPRFATVAIHDPEDESSLYFLETRMVAMENDSVVDITVHRDGDLSNDLSVLCYTRN
;
A
#
# COMPACT_ATOMS: atom_id res chain seq x y z
N ASP A 1 -30.96 23.09 0.65
CA ASP A 1 -30.01 23.99 -0.06
C ASP A 1 -28.58 23.42 -0.04
N ILE A 2 -27.90 23.29 1.11
CA ILE A 2 -26.66 22.45 1.22
C ILE A 2 -26.98 20.97 0.97
N ASP A 3 -28.04 20.45 1.58
CA ASP A 3 -28.49 19.05 1.39
C ASP A 3 -29.01 18.77 -0.04
N GLU A 4 -29.26 19.83 -0.81
CA GLU A 4 -29.69 19.75 -2.21
C GLU A 4 -28.55 20.07 -3.19
N GLY A 5 -27.32 20.27 -2.69
CA GLY A 5 -26.13 20.51 -3.51
C GLY A 5 -26.08 21.89 -4.18
N ARG A 6 -26.88 22.85 -3.72
CA ARG A 6 -26.96 24.21 -4.29
C ARG A 6 -25.79 25.12 -3.87
N ILE A 7 -25.09 24.77 -2.79
CA ILE A 7 -23.83 25.40 -2.37
C ILE A 7 -22.70 24.38 -2.53
N GLN A 8 -21.69 24.73 -3.33
CA GLN A 8 -20.52 23.90 -3.59
C GLN A 8 -19.25 24.71 -3.38
N TYR A 9 -18.24 24.07 -2.78
CA TYR A 9 -16.91 24.64 -2.68
C TYR A 9 -16.06 24.13 -3.85
N VAL A 10 -15.49 25.06 -4.62
CA VAL A 10 -14.67 24.74 -5.81
C VAL A 10 -13.22 25.03 -5.47
N LEU A 11 -12.39 23.99 -5.49
CA LEU A 11 -10.94 24.10 -5.37
C LEU A 11 -10.32 23.99 -6.76
N PHE A 12 -9.46 24.93 -7.10
CA PHE A 12 -8.70 24.86 -8.32
C PHE A 12 -7.48 23.95 -8.14
N LYS A 13 -7.02 23.37 -9.25
CA LYS A 13 -5.84 22.50 -9.22
C LYS A 13 -4.62 23.29 -8.72
N GLY A 14 -4.01 22.81 -7.64
CA GLY A 14 -2.86 23.46 -7.00
C GLY A 14 -3.21 24.26 -5.73
N ASP A 15 -4.50 24.42 -5.41
CA ASP A 15 -4.91 25.03 -4.15
C ASP A 15 -4.57 24.14 -2.97
N ASN A 16 -4.04 24.78 -1.91
CA ASN A 16 -3.73 24.13 -0.63
C ASN A 16 -4.56 24.73 0.52
N ALA A 17 -5.70 25.32 0.19
CA ALA A 17 -6.63 25.83 1.20
C ALA A 17 -7.13 24.68 2.08
N THR A 18 -7.29 24.95 3.38
CA THR A 18 -7.74 23.97 4.38
C THR A 18 -8.94 24.48 5.17
N SER A 19 -9.43 25.66 4.80
CA SER A 19 -10.59 26.32 5.39
C SER A 19 -11.12 27.38 4.45
N ASP A 20 -12.42 27.62 4.52
CA ASP A 20 -13.07 28.77 3.91
C ASP A 20 -14.23 29.25 4.79
N SER A 21 -14.76 30.43 4.54
CA SER A 21 -15.92 30.94 5.25
C SER A 21 -16.78 31.84 4.39
N PHE A 22 -18.09 31.78 4.57
CA PHE A 22 -19.02 32.73 3.97
C PHE A 22 -20.01 33.23 5.03
N PHE A 23 -20.62 34.38 4.74
CA PHE A 23 -21.62 34.98 5.60
C PHE A 23 -23.01 34.83 4.98
N PHE A 24 -24.01 34.55 5.80
CA PHE A 24 -25.39 34.44 5.36
C PHE A 24 -26.32 35.23 6.28
N LYS A 25 -27.48 35.60 5.73
CA LYS A 25 -28.56 36.26 6.46
C LYS A 25 -29.64 35.22 6.74
N VAL A 26 -30.04 35.10 8.00
CA VAL A 26 -31.17 34.25 8.41
C VAL A 26 -32.37 35.14 8.62
N ILE A 27 -33.51 34.84 7.98
CA ILE A 27 -34.75 35.61 8.10
C ILE A 27 -35.86 34.66 8.54
N ASP A 28 -36.59 35.01 9.59
CA ASP A 28 -37.79 34.30 9.99
C ASP A 28 -39.01 34.70 9.14
N LYS A 29 -40.12 33.95 9.28
CA LYS A 29 -41.39 34.24 8.59
C LYS A 29 -41.99 35.60 8.94
N ASP A 30 -41.59 36.19 10.07
CA ASP A 30 -42.07 37.47 10.57
C ASP A 30 -41.14 38.63 10.12
N GLY A 31 -40.12 38.34 9.29
CA GLY A 31 -39.19 39.31 8.73
C GLY A 31 -38.04 39.72 9.65
N ARG A 32 -37.89 39.10 10.83
CA ARG A 32 -36.74 39.34 11.71
C ARG A 32 -35.52 38.67 11.13
N ALA A 33 -34.42 39.41 11.08
CA ALA A 33 -33.20 38.92 10.48
C ALA A 33 -32.01 38.92 11.44
N LEU A 34 -31.21 37.86 11.37
CA LEU A 34 -29.84 37.84 11.84
C LEU A 34 -28.93 38.08 10.65
N GLU A 35 -28.30 39.24 10.62
CA GLU A 35 -27.34 39.63 9.59
C GLU A 35 -25.96 39.03 9.88
N ASN A 36 -25.14 38.88 8.83
CA ASN A 36 -23.72 38.53 8.91
C ASN A 36 -23.42 37.26 9.76
N GLN A 37 -24.24 36.22 9.64
CA GLN A 37 -23.97 34.95 10.33
C GLN A 37 -22.81 34.23 9.63
N PRO A 38 -21.70 33.92 10.31
CA PRO A 38 -20.57 33.24 9.71
C PRO A 38 -20.86 31.73 9.59
N PHE A 39 -20.48 31.16 8.45
CA PHE A 39 -20.35 29.72 8.26
C PHE A 39 -18.89 29.42 7.94
N GLN A 40 -18.28 28.51 8.71
CA GLN A 40 -16.89 28.10 8.50
C GLN A 40 -16.83 26.66 8.00
N LEU A 41 -16.06 26.46 6.94
CA LEU A 41 -15.69 25.17 6.39
C LEU A 41 -14.23 24.91 6.74
N GLN A 42 -13.92 23.70 7.20
CA GLN A 42 -12.57 23.27 7.50
C GLN A 42 -12.40 21.83 7.03
N TRP A 43 -11.27 21.54 6.40
CA TRP A 43 -10.97 20.21 5.90
C TRP A 43 -9.47 19.92 5.98
N CYS A 44 -9.15 18.64 5.89
CA CYS A 44 -7.79 18.16 5.70
C CYS A 44 -7.61 17.59 4.29
N TRP A 45 -6.35 17.47 3.90
CA TRP A 45 -5.93 16.73 2.73
C TRP A 45 -5.39 15.37 3.14
N VAL A 46 -5.77 14.34 2.41
CA VAL A 46 -5.31 12.96 2.62
C VAL A 46 -4.61 12.45 1.36
N SER A 47 -3.49 11.75 1.54
CA SER A 47 -2.69 11.14 0.48
C SER A 47 -1.90 9.95 1.02
N PHE A 48 -1.33 9.14 0.14
CA PHE A 48 -0.24 8.26 0.53
C PHE A 48 1.02 9.09 0.84
N LEU A 49 1.91 8.54 1.67
CA LEU A 49 3.25 9.07 1.88
C LEU A 49 4.11 8.89 0.62
N ASP A 50 4.09 7.66 0.08
CA ASP A 50 4.83 7.25 -1.10
C ASP A 50 3.86 6.67 -2.15
N ASP A 51 4.16 6.90 -3.42
CA ASP A 51 3.41 6.34 -4.56
C ASP A 51 3.93 4.95 -4.99
N ARG A 52 5.04 4.49 -4.41
CA ARG A 52 5.60 3.16 -4.63
C ARG A 52 6.09 2.55 -3.32
N ILE A 53 5.50 1.42 -2.96
CA ILE A 53 5.87 0.61 -1.79
C ILE A 53 6.46 -0.70 -2.29
N ARG A 54 7.45 -1.22 -1.57
CA ARG A 54 8.03 -2.54 -1.84
C ARG A 54 7.80 -3.43 -0.63
N GLY A 55 7.33 -4.64 -0.90
CA GLY A 55 7.26 -5.73 0.06
C GLY A 55 8.11 -6.90 -0.41
N ASN A 56 8.53 -7.73 0.53
CA ASN A 56 9.06 -9.05 0.26
C ASN A 56 8.15 -10.07 0.94
N GLU A 57 7.94 -11.22 0.32
CA GLU A 57 6.94 -12.21 0.74
C GLU A 57 7.14 -12.66 2.18
N THR A 58 8.40 -12.84 2.60
CA THR A 58 8.75 -13.15 4.00
C THR A 58 8.37 -12.08 5.04
N GLN A 59 8.00 -10.86 4.65
CA GLN A 59 7.73 -9.78 5.60
C GLN A 59 6.41 -9.94 6.38
N GLU A 60 5.60 -10.96 6.05
CA GLU A 60 4.26 -11.27 6.58
C GLU A 60 3.20 -10.17 6.36
N VAL A 61 3.59 -8.89 6.39
CA VAL A 61 2.73 -7.71 6.35
C VAL A 61 3.44 -6.56 5.63
N ILE A 62 2.71 -5.90 4.73
CA ILE A 62 3.10 -4.60 4.17
C ILE A 62 2.44 -3.49 4.97
N GLU A 63 3.24 -2.53 5.42
CA GLU A 63 2.78 -1.29 6.06
C GLU A 63 2.76 -0.14 5.06
N VAL A 64 1.64 0.55 4.97
CA VAL A 64 1.43 1.71 4.08
C VAL A 64 1.05 2.92 4.93
N THR A 65 1.82 3.99 4.80
CA THR A 65 1.56 5.23 5.54
C THR A 65 0.63 6.12 4.74
N VAL A 66 -0.51 6.47 5.35
CA VAL A 66 -1.47 7.45 4.84
C VAL A 66 -1.30 8.74 5.64
N LEU A 67 -1.07 9.84 4.93
CA LEU A 67 -0.86 11.16 5.50
C LEU A 67 -2.15 11.97 5.55
N ARG A 68 -2.24 12.82 6.56
CA ARG A 68 -3.27 13.84 6.73
C ARG A 68 -2.63 15.19 7.03
N THR A 69 -2.92 16.19 6.20
CA THR A 69 -2.39 17.56 6.33
C THR A 69 -3.50 18.60 6.34
N GLY A 70 -3.26 19.79 6.88
CA GLY A 70 -4.27 20.84 7.01
C GLY A 70 -5.02 20.83 8.34
N TYR A 71 -6.34 20.95 8.34
CA TYR A 71 -7.11 21.05 9.58
C TYR A 71 -7.26 19.69 10.27
N LEU A 72 -6.61 19.52 11.42
CA LEU A 72 -6.58 18.28 12.19
C LEU A 72 -7.57 18.25 13.37
N GLY A 73 -8.41 19.27 13.53
CA GLY A 73 -9.27 19.41 14.73
C GLY A 73 -10.48 18.48 14.77
N HIS A 74 -10.88 17.91 13.64
CA HIS A 74 -12.02 16.97 13.54
C HIS A 74 -11.56 15.57 13.14
N THR A 75 -12.44 14.59 13.29
CA THR A 75 -12.24 13.26 12.72
C THR A 75 -12.36 13.32 11.20
N SER A 76 -11.51 12.59 10.49
CA SER A 76 -11.65 12.37 9.05
C SER A 76 -11.42 10.90 8.73
N ALA A 77 -12.01 10.42 7.64
CA ALA A 77 -11.82 9.05 7.18
C ALA A 77 -11.65 8.99 5.66
N VAL A 78 -11.06 7.90 5.19
CA VAL A 78 -10.92 7.58 3.77
C VAL A 78 -11.07 6.08 3.58
N THR A 79 -11.63 5.66 2.45
CA THR A 79 -11.68 4.26 2.06
C THR A 79 -10.42 3.90 1.29
N LEU A 80 -9.89 2.71 1.55
CA LEU A 80 -8.75 2.15 0.85
C LEU A 80 -9.19 0.89 0.10
N ASP A 81 -9.06 0.95 -1.21
CA ASP A 81 -9.35 -0.14 -2.13
C ASP A 81 -8.05 -0.66 -2.76
N ILE A 82 -8.05 -1.94 -3.13
CA ILE A 82 -6.93 -2.61 -3.80
C ILE A 82 -7.43 -3.07 -5.17
N THR A 83 -6.72 -2.68 -6.22
CA THR A 83 -6.89 -3.23 -7.56
C THR A 83 -5.76 -4.22 -7.81
N GLU A 84 -6.12 -5.47 -8.09
CA GLU A 84 -5.20 -6.54 -8.46
C GLU A 84 -4.45 -6.19 -9.75
N GLY A 85 -3.18 -6.57 -9.83
CA GLY A 85 -2.33 -6.37 -10.99
C GLY A 85 -1.86 -7.71 -11.52
N SER A 86 -0.55 -7.98 -11.40
CA SER A 86 -0.06 -9.36 -11.55
C SER A 86 -0.26 -10.16 -10.25
N ALA A 87 -0.13 -9.50 -9.10
CA ALA A 87 -0.51 -10.06 -7.81
C ALA A 87 -2.02 -9.94 -7.57
N SER A 88 -2.54 -10.89 -6.80
CA SER A 88 -3.95 -11.16 -6.55
C SER A 88 -4.27 -11.30 -5.05
N LEU A 89 -5.51 -10.98 -4.70
CA LEU A 89 -6.02 -11.12 -3.34
C LEU A 89 -6.43 -12.58 -3.09
N GLY A 90 -5.74 -13.20 -2.14
CA GLY A 90 -5.95 -14.56 -1.68
C GLY A 90 -4.82 -15.50 -2.05
N GLN A 91 -4.02 -15.16 -3.06
CA GLN A 91 -2.78 -15.85 -3.40
C GLN A 91 -1.60 -15.13 -2.74
N ASP A 92 -1.37 -13.84 -3.06
CA ASP A 92 -0.13 -13.14 -2.66
C ASP A 92 -0.40 -12.11 -1.55
N LEU A 93 -1.64 -11.59 -1.47
CA LEU A 93 -2.11 -10.76 -0.36
C LEU A 93 -3.36 -11.33 0.30
N SER A 94 -3.57 -11.04 1.59
CA SER A 94 -4.82 -11.39 2.27
C SER A 94 -6.02 -10.59 1.75
N ARG A 95 -7.16 -11.27 1.56
CA ARG A 95 -8.47 -10.64 1.31
C ARG A 95 -9.00 -9.85 2.50
N GLN A 96 -8.45 -10.07 3.68
CA GLN A 96 -8.86 -9.43 4.92
C GLN A 96 -7.92 -8.27 5.23
N PHE A 97 -8.41 -7.06 5.08
CA PHE A 97 -7.74 -5.82 5.44
C PHE A 97 -8.75 -4.77 5.88
N MET A 98 -8.28 -3.74 6.58
CA MET A 98 -9.13 -2.63 7.02
C MET A 98 -9.50 -1.76 5.83
N LYS A 99 -10.75 -1.78 5.39
CA LYS A 99 -11.19 -0.95 4.24
C LYS A 99 -11.21 0.54 4.52
N GLN A 100 -11.29 0.95 5.79
CA GLN A 100 -11.41 2.36 6.16
C GLN A 100 -10.25 2.78 7.05
N VAL A 101 -9.61 3.90 6.70
CA VAL A 101 -8.57 4.55 7.51
C VAL A 101 -9.17 5.78 8.17
N THR A 102 -9.22 5.76 9.51
CA THR A 102 -9.81 6.84 10.31
C THR A 102 -8.74 7.59 11.09
N PHE A 103 -8.75 8.92 10.96
CA PHE A 103 -7.90 9.84 11.69
C PHE A 103 -8.71 10.51 12.80
N SER A 104 -8.34 10.24 14.05
CA SER A 104 -8.84 10.99 15.21
C SER A 104 -8.31 12.43 15.19
N PRO A 105 -8.95 13.36 15.94
CA PRO A 105 -8.43 14.71 16.09
C PRO A 105 -6.95 14.72 16.51
N GLY A 106 -6.15 15.57 15.87
CA GLY A 106 -4.71 15.73 16.10
C GLY A 106 -3.81 14.70 15.40
N GLN A 107 -4.35 13.66 14.75
CA GLN A 107 -3.54 12.67 14.04
C GLN A 107 -3.20 13.14 12.63
N SER A 108 -1.91 13.19 12.30
CA SER A 108 -1.39 13.58 10.98
C SER A 108 -1.01 12.41 10.08
N GLU A 109 -0.95 11.19 10.60
CA GLU A 109 -0.61 9.99 9.84
C GLU A 109 -1.27 8.75 10.42
N ARG A 110 -1.48 7.74 9.57
CA ARG A 110 -1.97 6.41 9.94
C ARG A 110 -1.24 5.35 9.15
N GLN A 111 -0.84 4.28 9.84
CA GLN A 111 -0.42 3.06 9.19
C GLN A 111 -1.63 2.21 8.83
N TRP A 112 -1.72 1.84 7.56
CA TRP A 112 -2.59 0.79 7.07
C TRP A 112 -1.75 -0.45 6.80
N ARG A 113 -2.31 -1.63 7.03
CA ARG A 113 -1.57 -2.90 6.95
C ARG A 113 -2.38 -3.91 6.15
N VAL A 114 -1.68 -4.69 5.33
CA VAL A 114 -2.21 -5.86 4.64
C VAL A 114 -1.23 -7.01 4.78
N ALA A 115 -1.72 -8.19 5.12
CA ALA A 115 -0.89 -9.37 5.23
C ALA A 115 -0.48 -9.87 3.84
N LEU A 116 0.79 -10.21 3.70
CA LEU A 116 1.30 -11.00 2.58
C LEU A 116 1.03 -12.48 2.85
N ARG A 117 1.05 -13.25 1.79
CA ARG A 117 1.01 -14.70 1.83
C ARG A 117 2.32 -15.16 1.24
N ASP A 118 3.05 -15.91 2.05
CA ASP A 118 4.34 -16.52 1.76
C ASP A 118 4.09 -17.98 1.37
N ASP A 119 4.54 -18.39 0.18
CA ASP A 119 4.50 -19.78 -0.25
C ASP A 119 5.89 -20.43 -0.44
N THR A 120 6.07 -21.28 -1.43
CA THR A 120 7.36 -21.96 -1.72
C THR A 120 7.68 -21.96 -3.22
N ILE A 121 6.92 -21.21 -4.01
CA ILE A 121 6.97 -21.17 -5.47
C ILE A 121 7.53 -19.82 -5.85
N PHE A 122 8.66 -19.85 -6.57
CA PHE A 122 9.29 -18.62 -7.04
C PHE A 122 8.37 -17.82 -7.97
N GLU A 123 8.03 -16.62 -7.54
CA GLU A 123 7.30 -15.65 -8.35
C GLU A 123 8.19 -14.48 -8.75
N ARG A 124 8.04 -14.01 -10.00
CA ARG A 124 8.70 -12.77 -10.42
C ARG A 124 8.07 -11.60 -9.69
N GLU A 125 8.76 -10.45 -9.66
CA GLU A 125 8.19 -9.23 -9.05
C GLU A 125 6.75 -8.98 -9.52
N GLU A 126 5.83 -8.99 -8.58
CA GLU A 126 4.42 -8.82 -8.82
C GLU A 126 3.89 -7.50 -8.25
N THR A 127 2.74 -7.03 -8.74
CA THR A 127 2.22 -5.73 -8.34
C THR A 127 0.72 -5.72 -8.08
N VAL A 128 0.32 -4.88 -7.11
CA VAL A 128 -1.06 -4.41 -6.90
C VAL A 128 -1.09 -2.89 -6.79
N THR A 129 -2.25 -2.27 -7.02
CA THR A 129 -2.44 -0.82 -6.86
C THR A 129 -3.41 -0.50 -5.74
N LEU A 130 -3.02 0.40 -4.84
CA LEU A 130 -3.84 0.94 -3.77
C LEU A 130 -4.52 2.24 -4.21
N HIS A 131 -5.76 2.43 -3.80
CA HIS A 131 -6.59 3.57 -4.15
C HIS A 131 -7.18 4.19 -2.90
N LEU A 132 -7.01 5.51 -2.73
CA LEU A 132 -7.79 6.28 -1.77
C LEU A 132 -9.09 6.75 -2.41
N THR A 133 -10.22 6.39 -1.80
CA THR A 133 -11.58 6.67 -2.29
C THR A 133 -12.48 7.17 -1.15
N ASP A 134 -13.64 7.73 -1.48
CA ASP A 134 -14.69 8.15 -0.53
C ASP A 134 -14.16 8.92 0.72
N PRO A 135 -13.50 10.07 0.55
CA PRO A 135 -13.01 10.85 1.69
C PRO A 135 -14.19 11.46 2.48
N GLN A 136 -14.14 11.36 3.80
CA GLN A 136 -15.12 11.93 4.73
C GLN A 136 -14.44 12.93 5.66
N GLY A 137 -14.93 14.18 5.67
CA GLY A 137 -14.28 15.27 6.42
C GLY A 137 -12.89 15.63 5.90
N ALA A 138 -12.56 15.21 4.68
CA ALA A 138 -11.27 15.36 4.03
C ALA A 138 -11.46 15.53 2.52
N LEU A 139 -10.39 15.96 1.86
CA LEU A 139 -10.23 15.91 0.41
C LEU A 139 -8.98 15.12 0.06
N LEU A 140 -8.94 14.54 -1.14
CA LEU A 140 -7.80 13.76 -1.59
C LEU A 140 -6.84 14.61 -2.41
N ARG A 141 -5.54 14.47 -2.16
CA ARG A 141 -4.46 15.06 -2.95
C ARG A 141 -3.47 13.98 -3.40
N ASP A 142 -2.67 14.29 -4.40
CA ASP A 142 -1.66 13.35 -4.89
C ASP A 142 -0.53 13.14 -3.85
N PRO A 143 0.00 11.91 -3.73
CA PRO A 143 -0.43 10.70 -4.43
C PRO A 143 -1.69 10.06 -3.82
N ARG A 144 -2.72 9.84 -4.66
CA ARG A 144 -3.98 9.14 -4.29
C ARG A 144 -3.97 7.66 -4.66
N PHE A 145 -2.96 7.27 -5.41
CA PHE A 145 -2.68 5.91 -5.84
C PHE A 145 -1.28 5.56 -5.40
N ALA A 146 -1.06 4.30 -5.02
CA ALA A 146 0.27 3.80 -4.75
C ALA A 146 0.41 2.37 -5.29
N THR A 147 1.50 2.07 -5.96
CA THR A 147 1.81 0.72 -6.43
C THR A 147 2.60 -0.02 -5.35
N VAL A 148 2.15 -1.20 -5.00
CA VAL A 148 2.88 -2.13 -4.14
C VAL A 148 3.54 -3.16 -5.05
N ALA A 149 4.86 -3.26 -4.98
CA ALA A 149 5.62 -4.30 -5.66
C ALA A 149 6.06 -5.36 -4.63
N ILE A 150 5.80 -6.63 -4.91
CA ILE A 150 6.08 -7.78 -4.04
C ILE A 150 7.21 -8.57 -4.68
N HIS A 151 8.21 -8.92 -3.88
CA HIS A 151 9.40 -9.64 -4.30
C HIS A 151 9.54 -10.95 -3.55
N ASP A 152 9.89 -12.00 -4.28
CA ASP A 152 10.15 -13.33 -3.75
C ASP A 152 11.52 -13.89 -4.23
N PRO A 153 12.64 -13.31 -3.82
CA PRO A 153 13.97 -13.87 -4.08
C PRO A 153 14.30 -15.11 -3.23
N GLU A 154 13.60 -15.33 -2.11
CA GLU A 154 13.84 -16.41 -1.17
C GLU A 154 13.53 -17.78 -1.76
N ASP A 155 12.50 -17.88 -2.61
CA ASP A 155 12.16 -19.11 -3.30
C ASP A 155 12.88 -19.27 -4.64
N GLU A 156 13.76 -18.35 -5.04
CA GLU A 156 14.52 -18.49 -6.29
C GLU A 156 15.37 -19.77 -6.27
N SER A 157 15.15 -20.67 -7.23
CA SER A 157 15.85 -21.96 -7.29
C SER A 157 17.37 -21.78 -7.40
N SER A 158 18.12 -22.37 -6.48
CA SER A 158 19.58 -22.30 -6.48
C SER A 158 20.23 -23.69 -6.42
N LEU A 159 21.45 -23.83 -6.97
CA LEU A 159 22.26 -25.05 -6.90
C LEU A 159 23.61 -24.77 -6.27
N TYR A 160 24.03 -25.62 -5.34
CA TYR A 160 25.29 -25.48 -4.63
C TYR A 160 25.87 -26.82 -4.17
N PHE A 161 27.17 -26.83 -3.86
CA PHE A 161 27.83 -27.92 -3.16
C PHE A 161 27.86 -27.60 -1.67
N LEU A 162 27.48 -28.55 -0.80
CA LEU A 162 27.66 -28.39 0.65
C LEU A 162 29.13 -28.38 1.03
N GLU A 163 29.91 -29.26 0.39
CA GLU A 163 31.34 -29.41 0.65
C GLU A 163 32.15 -28.79 -0.50
N THR A 164 32.99 -27.82 -0.16
CA THR A 164 33.92 -27.21 -1.12
C THR A 164 35.21 -28.00 -1.30
N ARG A 165 35.40 -29.04 -0.49
CA ARG A 165 36.55 -29.95 -0.53
C ARG A 165 36.11 -31.34 -0.15
N MET A 166 36.47 -32.30 -0.98
CA MET A 166 36.35 -33.72 -0.70
C MET A 166 37.74 -34.37 -0.82
N VAL A 167 37.99 -35.40 -0.01
CA VAL A 167 39.20 -36.22 -0.10
C VAL A 167 38.76 -37.61 -0.50
N ALA A 168 39.25 -38.07 -1.65
CA ALA A 168 39.04 -39.44 -2.13
C ALA A 168 40.38 -40.18 -2.15
N MET A 169 40.33 -41.50 -2.01
CA MET A 169 41.51 -42.35 -2.12
C MET A 169 41.74 -42.74 -3.59
N GLU A 170 42.99 -42.97 -3.98
CA GLU A 170 43.31 -43.32 -5.37
C GLU A 170 42.75 -44.69 -5.82
N ASN A 171 42.36 -45.54 -4.87
CA ASN A 171 41.66 -46.80 -5.13
C ASN A 171 40.13 -46.63 -5.24
N ASP A 172 39.59 -45.43 -5.04
CA ASP A 172 38.19 -45.11 -5.31
C ASP A 172 38.02 -44.92 -6.81
N SER A 173 37.32 -45.85 -7.46
CA SER A 173 37.08 -45.79 -8.91
C SER A 173 36.05 -44.73 -9.31
N VAL A 174 35.21 -44.28 -8.37
CA VAL A 174 34.17 -43.28 -8.55
C VAL A 174 34.08 -42.42 -7.28
N VAL A 175 33.92 -41.11 -7.46
CA VAL A 175 33.64 -40.17 -6.37
C VAL A 175 32.26 -39.56 -6.61
N ASP A 176 31.32 -39.81 -5.70
CA ASP A 176 29.99 -39.22 -5.74
C ASP A 176 30.03 -37.80 -5.17
N ILE A 177 29.77 -36.81 -6.03
CA ILE A 177 29.67 -35.41 -5.63
C ILE A 177 28.18 -35.02 -5.64
N THR A 178 27.63 -34.80 -4.46
CA THR A 178 26.22 -34.40 -4.30
C THR A 178 26.06 -32.91 -4.58
N VAL A 179 25.17 -32.58 -5.51
CA VAL A 179 24.69 -31.21 -5.74
C VAL A 179 23.39 -31.03 -4.97
N HIS A 180 23.28 -29.94 -4.23
CA HIS A 180 22.07 -29.57 -3.50
C HIS A 180 21.30 -28.51 -4.28
N ARG A 181 19.98 -28.63 -4.26
CA ARG A 181 19.03 -27.65 -4.78
C ARG A 181 18.19 -27.10 -3.63
N ASP A 182 17.97 -25.80 -3.63
CA ASP A 182 17.12 -25.08 -2.67
C ASP A 182 16.21 -24.08 -3.40
N GLY A 183 15.23 -23.52 -2.70
CA GLY A 183 14.15 -22.69 -3.26
C GLY A 183 13.09 -23.53 -3.97
N ASP A 184 12.44 -22.97 -5.00
CA ASP A 184 11.38 -23.60 -5.77
C ASP A 184 11.86 -24.88 -6.47
N LEU A 185 11.17 -25.99 -6.22
CA LEU A 185 11.48 -27.30 -6.79
C LEU A 185 10.50 -27.71 -7.90
N SER A 186 9.54 -26.86 -8.25
CA SER A 186 8.45 -27.19 -9.17
C SER A 186 8.90 -27.32 -10.63
N ASN A 187 9.96 -26.61 -11.02
CA ASN A 187 10.47 -26.55 -12.38
C ASN A 187 11.78 -27.33 -12.57
N ASP A 188 12.03 -27.84 -13.78
CA ASP A 188 13.31 -28.47 -14.12
C ASP A 188 14.46 -27.45 -14.11
N LEU A 189 15.60 -27.82 -13.52
CA LEU A 189 16.81 -27.02 -13.48
C LEU A 189 17.99 -27.84 -14.00
N SER A 190 18.80 -27.24 -14.88
CA SER A 190 19.97 -27.88 -15.47
C SER A 190 21.21 -27.02 -15.27
N VAL A 191 22.32 -27.67 -14.88
CA VAL A 191 23.64 -27.03 -14.74
C VAL A 191 24.69 -27.84 -15.49
N LEU A 192 25.69 -27.15 -16.05
CA LEU A 192 26.84 -27.80 -16.66
C LEU A 192 27.94 -27.98 -15.61
N CYS A 193 28.28 -29.24 -15.33
CA CYS A 193 29.42 -29.58 -14.49
C CYS A 193 30.64 -29.88 -15.38
N TYR A 194 31.78 -29.31 -15.03
CA TYR A 194 33.05 -29.64 -15.67
C TYR A 194 34.17 -29.65 -14.64
N THR A 195 35.21 -30.43 -14.91
CA THR A 195 36.43 -30.47 -14.12
C THR A 195 37.46 -29.52 -14.71
N ARG A 196 38.31 -28.95 -13.85
CA ARG A 196 39.44 -28.11 -14.26
C ARG A 196 40.65 -28.43 -13.38
N ASN A 197 41.82 -28.46 -14.00
CA ASN A 197 43.12 -28.63 -13.34
C ASN A 197 43.73 -27.28 -12.94
#